data_AF-X6L873-F1
#
_entry.id   AF-X6L873-F1
#
_cell.length_a   1.000
_cell.length_b   1.000
_cell.length_c   1.000
_cell.angle_alpha   90.00
_cell.angle_beta   90.00
_cell.angle_gamma   90.00
#
_symmetry.space_group_name_H-M   'P 1'
#
loop_
_entity.id
_entity.type
_entity.pdbx_description
1 polymer ?
#
loop_
_entity_poly.entity_id
_entity_poly.type
_entity_poly.pdbx_seq_one_letter_code
_entity_poly.pdbx_strand_id
1 'polypeptide(L)'
;MKWWKERNEKEKKEIINQFKQLKHNDFEKWLLNDSKWKDNLKQENLSAIRGAIEAYIIYFPSEEKISIYLKELTLNELFRQCCYYLDEKGFTKLSKMKMDVVDMNDNMIESDEDVMRVLKLKDPTFKLTWTHSGEKKIIRNALVMMIAISEYNEGLEWESLKNVKDKDITNFKKLFEEELKYDF
;
A
#
# COMPACT_ATOMS: atom_id res chain seq x y z
N MET A 1 1.16 -13.80 -8.72
CA MET A 1 2.03 -14.44 -9.74
C MET A 1 2.44 -15.83 -9.26
N LYS A 2 2.23 -16.90 -10.05
CA LYS A 2 2.55 -18.30 -9.67
C LYS A 2 4.03 -18.48 -9.33
N TRP A 3 4.91 -17.95 -10.18
CA TRP A 3 6.37 -18.01 -10.01
C TRP A 3 6.85 -17.47 -8.66
N TRP A 4 6.29 -16.35 -8.17
CA TRP A 4 6.67 -15.77 -6.87
C TRP A 4 6.18 -16.59 -5.68
N LYS A 5 4.98 -17.19 -5.79
CA LYS A 5 4.38 -18.00 -4.72
C LYS A 5 5.14 -19.30 -4.48
N GLU A 6 5.80 -19.84 -5.51
CA GLU A 6 6.57 -21.08 -5.44
C GLU A 6 7.97 -20.89 -4.82
N ARG A 7 8.40 -19.65 -4.55
CA ARG A 7 9.70 -19.37 -3.92
C ARG A 7 9.61 -19.55 -2.42
N ASN A 8 10.62 -20.19 -1.84
CA ASN A 8 10.77 -20.24 -0.39
C ASN A 8 11.34 -18.92 0.16
N GLU A 9 11.33 -18.74 1.47
CA GLU A 9 11.76 -17.48 2.11
C GLU A 9 13.22 -17.12 1.85
N LYS A 10 14.13 -18.10 1.75
CA LYS A 10 15.54 -17.86 1.42
C LYS A 10 15.69 -17.33 -0.02
N GLU A 11 14.95 -17.91 -0.95
CA GLU A 11 14.93 -17.48 -2.35
C GLU A 11 14.31 -16.09 -2.51
N LYS A 12 13.19 -15.80 -1.82
CA LYS A 12 12.59 -14.46 -1.84
C LYS A 12 13.57 -13.40 -1.32
N LYS A 13 14.29 -13.69 -0.22
CA LYS A 13 15.33 -12.80 0.32
C LYS A 13 16.46 -12.56 -0.68
N GLU A 14 16.95 -13.60 -1.34
CA GLU A 14 17.97 -13.51 -2.39
C GLU A 14 17.51 -12.57 -3.52
N ILE A 15 16.29 -12.79 -4.04
CA ILE A 15 15.72 -11.99 -5.14
C ILE A 15 15.51 -10.53 -4.71
N ILE A 16 14.93 -10.31 -3.53
CA ILE A 16 14.69 -8.95 -3.01
C ILE A 16 16.00 -8.20 -2.81
N ASN A 17 17.04 -8.87 -2.30
CA ASN A 17 18.33 -8.23 -2.11
C ASN A 17 18.94 -7.77 -3.44
N GLN A 18 18.91 -8.62 -4.47
CA GLN A 18 19.36 -8.26 -5.82
C GLN A 18 18.49 -7.14 -6.42
N PHE A 19 17.18 -7.20 -6.21
CA PHE A 19 16.23 -6.16 -6.65
C PHE A 19 16.50 -4.79 -6.02
N LYS A 20 16.90 -4.75 -4.74
CA LYS A 20 17.26 -3.50 -4.03
C LYS A 20 18.62 -2.95 -4.48
N GLN A 21 19.61 -3.82 -4.75
CA GLN A 21 20.98 -3.42 -5.05
C GLN A 21 21.20 -3.03 -6.52
N LEU A 22 20.56 -3.73 -7.45
CA LEU A 22 20.76 -3.53 -8.88
C LEU A 22 19.85 -2.42 -9.42
N LYS A 23 20.33 -1.70 -10.44
CA LYS A 23 19.47 -0.81 -11.23
C LYS A 23 18.49 -1.64 -12.05
N HIS A 24 17.39 -1.03 -12.46
CA HIS A 24 16.29 -1.67 -13.20
C HIS A 24 16.76 -2.66 -14.27
N ASN A 25 17.54 -2.18 -15.25
CA ASN A 25 17.98 -2.99 -16.37
C ASN A 25 19.01 -4.06 -15.96
N ASP A 26 19.78 -3.81 -14.90
CA ASP A 26 20.77 -4.74 -14.41
C ASP A 26 20.11 -5.88 -13.62
N PHE A 27 19.03 -5.59 -12.88
CA PHE A 27 18.21 -6.60 -12.24
C PHE A 27 17.55 -7.53 -13.27
N GLU A 28 16.97 -6.96 -14.34
CA GLU A 28 16.35 -7.76 -15.41
C GLU A 28 17.37 -8.67 -16.10
N LYS A 29 18.56 -8.14 -16.41
CA LYS A 29 19.67 -8.93 -16.99
C LYS A 29 20.12 -10.04 -16.05
N TRP A 30 20.34 -9.72 -14.77
CA TRP A 30 20.72 -10.71 -13.77
C TRP A 30 19.68 -11.83 -13.68
N LEU A 31 18.38 -11.46 -13.64
CA LEU A 31 17.31 -12.43 -13.51
C LEU A 31 17.23 -13.37 -14.71
N LEU A 32 17.43 -12.86 -15.93
CA LEU A 32 17.37 -13.65 -17.17
C LEU A 32 18.64 -14.41 -17.52
N ASN A 33 19.82 -13.96 -17.09
CA ASN A 33 21.09 -14.51 -17.57
C ASN A 33 21.90 -15.21 -16.47
N ASP A 34 21.88 -14.64 -15.27
CA ASP A 34 22.83 -14.99 -14.20
C ASP A 34 22.14 -15.73 -13.04
N SER A 35 20.82 -15.61 -12.92
CA SER A 35 20.06 -16.28 -11.87
C SER A 35 19.88 -17.78 -12.13
N LYS A 36 19.70 -18.54 -11.05
CA LYS A 36 19.34 -19.98 -11.13
C LYS A 36 17.96 -20.25 -11.72
N TRP A 37 17.16 -19.21 -12.00
CA TRP A 37 15.82 -19.32 -12.59
C TRP A 37 15.78 -18.94 -14.07
N LYS A 38 16.93 -18.59 -14.68
CA LYS A 38 17.03 -18.12 -16.06
C LYS A 38 16.30 -19.00 -17.08
N ASP A 39 16.41 -20.32 -16.95
CA ASP A 39 15.85 -21.26 -17.93
C ASP A 39 14.31 -21.33 -17.88
N ASN A 40 13.71 -20.80 -16.81
CA ASN A 40 12.27 -20.82 -16.57
C ASN A 40 11.60 -19.45 -16.78
N LEU A 41 12.36 -18.46 -17.24
CA LEU A 41 11.92 -17.07 -17.34
C LEU A 41 12.11 -16.53 -18.75
N LYS A 42 11.13 -15.74 -19.19
CA LYS A 42 11.17 -14.97 -20.44
C LYS A 42 11.03 -13.49 -20.14
N GLN A 43 11.45 -12.66 -21.09
CA GLN A 43 11.36 -11.20 -20.98
C GLN A 43 9.93 -10.71 -20.68
N GLU A 44 8.92 -11.34 -21.26
CA GLU A 44 7.50 -11.06 -20.99
C GLU A 44 7.08 -11.24 -19.52
N ASN A 45 7.82 -12.04 -18.75
CA ASN A 45 7.52 -12.28 -17.33
C ASN A 45 8.06 -11.18 -16.41
N LEU A 46 9.01 -10.36 -16.87
CA LEU A 46 9.78 -9.43 -16.02
C LEU A 46 8.89 -8.40 -15.33
N SER A 47 7.99 -7.76 -16.08
CA SER A 47 7.09 -6.74 -15.53
C SER A 47 6.19 -7.30 -14.42
N ALA A 48 5.62 -8.50 -14.63
CA ALA A 48 4.78 -9.17 -13.66
C ALA A 48 5.56 -9.64 -12.41
N ILE A 49 6.80 -10.10 -12.60
CA ILE A 49 7.69 -10.50 -11.48
C ILE A 49 8.07 -9.28 -10.65
N ARG A 50 8.47 -8.20 -11.31
CA ARG A 50 8.81 -6.94 -10.66
C ARG A 50 7.63 -6.40 -9.86
N GLY A 51 6.44 -6.34 -10.46
CA GLY A 51 5.22 -5.92 -9.74
C GLY A 51 4.92 -6.80 -8.53
N ALA A 52 5.15 -8.12 -8.62
CA ALA A 52 4.96 -9.03 -7.49
C ALA A 52 5.99 -8.80 -6.36
N ILE A 53 7.25 -8.51 -6.70
CA ILE A 53 8.30 -8.19 -5.73
C ILE A 53 8.00 -6.84 -5.05
N GLU A 54 7.64 -5.82 -5.84
CA GLU A 54 7.28 -4.50 -5.30
C GLU A 54 6.08 -4.58 -4.36
N ALA A 55 5.01 -5.28 -4.77
CA ALA A 55 3.87 -5.53 -3.90
C ALA A 55 4.29 -6.28 -2.63
N TYR A 56 5.11 -7.32 -2.75
CA TYR A 56 5.57 -8.07 -1.57
C TYR A 56 6.39 -7.19 -0.60
N ILE A 57 7.30 -6.35 -1.10
CA ILE A 57 8.07 -5.42 -0.25
C ILE A 57 7.14 -4.40 0.44
N ILE A 58 6.09 -3.96 -0.24
CA ILE A 58 5.11 -3.01 0.31
C ILE A 58 4.25 -3.68 1.40
N TYR A 59 3.76 -4.89 1.16
CA TYR A 59 2.84 -5.59 2.08
C TYR A 59 3.55 -6.38 3.18
N PHE A 60 4.80 -6.75 2.97
CA PHE A 60 5.65 -7.47 3.92
C PHE A 60 6.97 -6.72 4.09
N PRO A 61 6.94 -5.51 4.70
CA PRO A 61 8.16 -4.79 5.03
C PRO A 61 9.05 -5.70 5.88
N SER A 62 10.34 -5.77 5.56
CA SER A 62 11.28 -6.59 6.31
C SER A 62 11.26 -6.20 7.79
N GLU A 63 11.24 -7.20 8.68
CA GLU A 63 11.48 -7.03 10.12
C GLU A 63 12.95 -6.68 10.42
N GLU A 64 13.56 -5.81 9.61
CA GLU A 64 14.89 -5.29 9.90
C GLU A 64 14.78 -4.41 11.14
N LYS A 65 15.20 -4.98 12.27
CA LYS A 65 15.36 -4.26 13.53
C LYS A 65 16.52 -3.29 13.38
N ILE A 66 16.19 -2.01 13.25
CA ILE A 66 17.18 -0.94 13.28
C ILE A 66 17.29 -0.45 14.73
N SER A 67 18.48 -0.55 15.29
CA SER A 67 18.78 0.08 16.58
C SER A 67 19.01 1.56 16.38
N ILE A 68 18.23 2.40 17.07
CA ILE A 68 18.39 3.85 17.08
C ILE A 68 18.92 4.31 18.44
N TYR A 69 19.65 5.42 18.44
CA TYR A 69 20.14 6.05 19.67
C TYR A 69 19.46 7.41 19.85
N LEU A 70 18.72 7.58 20.95
CA LEU A 70 18.06 8.83 21.30
C LEU A 70 18.96 9.62 22.25
N LYS A 71 19.31 10.85 21.87
CA LYS A 71 20.03 11.76 22.79
C LYS A 71 19.14 12.25 23.93
N GLU A 72 17.85 12.41 23.64
CA GLU A 72 16.82 12.87 24.56
C GLU A 72 15.59 11.99 24.38
N LEU A 73 14.88 11.68 25.46
CA LEU A 73 13.70 10.80 25.43
C LEU A 73 12.45 11.60 25.06
N THR A 74 12.51 12.25 23.89
CA THR A 74 11.44 13.09 23.35
C THR A 74 10.93 12.53 22.03
N LEU A 75 9.68 12.83 21.72
CA LEU A 75 9.04 12.49 20.45
C LEU A 75 9.79 13.12 19.27
N ASN A 76 10.27 14.35 19.44
CA ASN A 76 11.06 15.03 18.42
C ASN A 76 12.39 14.33 18.13
N GLU A 77 13.11 13.85 19.15
CA GLU A 77 14.35 13.09 18.93
C GLU A 77 14.06 11.76 18.25
N LEU A 78 12.96 11.09 18.63
CA LEU A 78 12.51 9.85 18.00
C LEU A 78 12.25 10.06 16.51
N PHE A 79 11.49 11.10 16.15
CA PHE A 79 11.26 11.46 14.75
C PHE A 79 12.56 11.79 14.01
N ARG A 80 13.48 12.53 14.64
CA ARG A 80 14.78 12.87 14.03
C ARG A 80 15.59 11.63 13.68
N GLN A 81 15.68 10.67 14.61
CA GLN A 81 16.38 9.42 14.36
C GLN A 81 15.70 8.60 13.26
N CYS A 82 14.37 8.50 13.28
CA CYS A 82 13.63 7.79 12.24
C CYS A 82 13.89 8.37 10.84
N CYS A 83 13.91 9.70 10.71
CA CYS A 83 14.21 10.37 9.44
C CYS A 83 15.67 10.17 8.99
N TYR A 84 16.64 10.10 9.92
CA TYR A 84 18.05 9.90 9.59
C TYR A 84 18.33 8.53 8.94
N TYR A 85 17.58 7.50 9.32
CA TYR A 85 17.75 6.14 8.78
C TYR A 85 17.07 5.93 7.42
N LEU A 86 16.28 6.89 6.94
CA LEU A 86 15.71 6.83 5.61
C LEU A 86 16.77 7.25 4.58
N ASP A 87 17.05 6.40 3.60
CA ASP A 87 17.87 6.79 2.46
C ASP A 87 17.14 7.85 1.61
N GLU A 88 17.86 8.57 0.75
CA GLU A 88 17.32 9.71 -0.02
C GLU A 88 16.11 9.31 -0.89
N LYS A 89 16.12 8.07 -1.40
CA LYS A 89 15.02 7.49 -2.18
C LYS A 89 13.81 7.16 -1.30
N GLY A 90 14.04 6.58 -0.11
CA GLY A 90 13.03 6.30 0.89
C GLY A 90 12.39 7.58 1.40
N PHE A 91 13.17 8.60 1.74
CA PHE A 91 12.66 9.89 2.19
C PHE A 91 11.78 10.57 1.14
N THR A 92 12.21 10.60 -0.14
CA THR A 92 11.41 11.21 -1.22
C THR A 92 10.06 10.51 -1.40
N LYS A 93 10.03 9.17 -1.26
CA LYS A 93 8.79 8.39 -1.38
C LYS A 93 7.88 8.57 -0.16
N LEU A 94 8.46 8.58 1.04
CA LEU A 94 7.74 8.61 2.30
C LEU A 94 7.33 10.01 2.74
N SER A 95 7.96 11.07 2.23
CA SER A 95 7.55 12.47 2.47
C SER A 95 6.16 12.80 1.93
N LYS A 96 5.64 11.99 1.00
CA LYS A 96 4.25 12.07 0.49
C LYS A 96 3.24 11.28 1.33
N MET A 97 3.69 10.65 2.40
CA MET A 97 2.89 9.83 3.31
C MET A 97 2.88 10.47 4.70
N LYS A 98 1.83 10.21 5.47
CA LYS A 98 1.80 10.55 6.89
C LYS A 98 2.54 9.45 7.64
N MET A 99 3.61 9.83 8.33
CA MET A 99 4.35 8.92 9.21
C MET A 99 3.78 9.01 10.61
N ASP A 100 3.38 7.86 11.15
CA ASP A 100 2.91 7.68 12.50
C ASP A 100 3.83 6.70 13.24
N VAL A 101 4.08 6.98 14.52
CA VAL A 101 4.85 6.10 15.39
C VAL A 101 3.88 5.42 16.35
N VAL A 102 3.92 4.09 16.40
CA VAL A 102 3.04 3.28 17.25
C VAL A 102 3.85 2.33 18.12
N ASP A 103 3.32 1.98 19.29
CA ASP A 103 3.86 0.90 20.10
C ASP A 103 3.61 -0.47 19.45
N MET A 104 4.09 -1.56 20.07
CA MET A 104 3.91 -2.90 19.51
C MET A 104 2.44 -3.38 19.52
N ASN A 105 1.57 -2.74 20.30
CA ASN A 105 0.13 -2.99 20.37
C ASN A 105 -0.66 -2.05 19.45
N ASP A 106 0.02 -1.32 18.55
CA ASP A 106 -0.54 -0.37 17.60
C ASP A 106 -1.21 0.87 18.26
N ASN A 107 -0.84 1.20 19.50
CA ASN A 107 -1.22 2.47 20.12
C ASN A 107 -0.30 3.59 19.62
N MET A 108 -0.86 4.76 19.33
CA MET A 108 -0.09 5.93 18.91
C MET A 108 0.84 6.45 20.00
N ILE A 109 2.05 6.84 19.61
CA ILE A 109 3.02 7.53 20.45
C ILE A 109 3.00 9.01 20.04
N GLU A 110 2.25 9.84 20.79
CA GLU A 110 1.97 11.24 20.42
C GLU A 110 2.60 12.26 21.37
N SER A 111 3.26 11.79 22.44
CA SER A 111 3.87 12.64 23.47
C SER A 111 5.22 12.11 23.96
N ASP A 112 5.98 12.98 24.62
CA ASP A 112 7.23 12.61 25.29
C ASP A 112 6.96 11.58 26.41
N GLU A 113 5.82 11.69 27.10
CA GLU A 113 5.38 10.72 28.11
C GLU A 113 5.16 9.32 27.51
N ASP A 114 4.63 9.23 26.30
CA ASP A 114 4.41 7.95 25.61
C ASP A 114 5.74 7.32 25.19
N VAL A 115 6.68 8.13 24.67
CA VAL A 115 8.05 7.70 24.37
C VAL A 115 8.71 7.13 25.62
N MET A 116 8.63 7.86 26.74
CA MET A 116 9.15 7.42 28.03
C MET A 116 8.52 6.11 28.50
N ARG A 117 7.22 5.91 28.28
CA ARG A 117 6.49 4.70 28.68
C ARG A 117 6.95 3.49 27.88
N VAL A 118 7.07 3.62 26.57
CA VAL A 118 7.51 2.54 25.66
C VAL A 118 8.97 2.17 25.95
N LEU A 119 9.83 3.16 26.19
CA LEU A 119 11.26 2.94 26.37
C LEU A 119 11.65 2.43 27.77
N LYS A 120 10.75 2.49 28.75
CA LYS A 120 10.93 1.89 30.08
C LYS A 120 10.70 0.37 30.10
N LEU A 121 10.24 -0.22 28.99
CA LEU A 121 10.07 -1.67 28.86
C LEU A 121 11.43 -2.37 28.73
N LYS A 122 11.47 -3.66 29.10
CA LYS A 122 12.70 -4.47 29.10
C LYS A 122 13.31 -4.64 27.69
N ASP A 123 12.48 -4.58 26.65
CA ASP A 123 12.88 -4.57 25.24
C ASP A 123 12.12 -3.44 24.53
N PRO A 124 12.70 -2.23 24.45
CA PRO A 124 11.99 -1.06 23.97
C PRO A 124 11.88 -1.07 22.44
N THR A 125 10.74 -1.52 21.93
CA THR A 125 10.44 -1.60 20.50
C THR A 125 9.19 -0.82 20.14
N PHE A 126 9.19 -0.22 18.96
CA PHE A 126 8.06 0.51 18.37
C PHE A 126 8.01 0.21 16.86
N LYS A 127 6.90 0.57 16.22
CA LYS A 127 6.72 0.45 14.77
C LYS A 127 6.57 1.84 14.16
N LEU A 128 7.12 2.00 12.96
CA LEU A 128 6.80 3.11 12.09
C LEU A 128 5.73 2.65 11.10
N THR A 129 4.66 3.41 11.02
CA THR A 129 3.58 3.18 10.05
C THR A 129 3.51 4.37 9.12
N TRP A 130 3.43 4.11 7.82
CA TRP A 130 3.21 5.13 6.82
C TRP A 130 1.84 4.92 6.24
N THR A 131 0.94 5.85 6.54
CA THR A 131 -0.35 5.89 5.88
C THR A 131 -0.19 6.78 4.66
N HIS A 132 -0.64 6.31 3.50
CA HIS A 132 -0.77 7.22 2.37
C HIS A 132 -1.73 8.31 2.85
N SER A 133 -1.23 9.53 3.05
CA SER A 133 -2.10 10.69 3.06
C SER A 133 -2.66 10.70 1.67
N GLY A 134 -3.81 10.07 1.47
CA GLY A 134 -4.44 10.00 0.17
C GLY A 134 -4.47 11.45 -0.32
N GLU A 135 -3.86 11.71 -1.49
CA GLU A 135 -4.11 12.97 -2.15
C GLU A 135 -5.64 13.06 -2.21
N LYS A 136 -6.22 14.01 -1.47
CA LYS A 136 -7.64 14.30 -1.61
C LYS A 136 -7.81 14.83 -3.02
N LYS A 137 -8.02 13.91 -3.96
CA LYS A 137 -8.33 14.25 -5.34
C LYS A 137 -9.74 14.81 -5.33
N ILE A 138 -9.82 16.12 -5.35
CA ILE A 138 -11.07 16.82 -5.60
C ILE A 138 -11.40 16.56 -7.07
N ILE A 139 -12.33 15.63 -7.32
CA ILE A 139 -12.91 15.46 -8.65
C ILE A 139 -13.87 16.63 -8.85
N ARG A 140 -13.46 17.60 -9.66
CA ARG A 140 -14.33 18.70 -10.11
C ARG A 140 -15.01 18.26 -11.40
N ASN A 141 -16.31 18.54 -11.53
CA ASN A 141 -17.10 18.24 -12.73
C ASN A 141 -17.13 16.74 -13.08
N ALA A 142 -17.41 15.89 -12.09
CA ALA A 142 -17.52 14.46 -12.35
C ALA A 142 -18.70 14.17 -13.31
N LEU A 143 -18.46 13.36 -14.34
CA LEU A 143 -19.54 12.84 -15.17
C LEU A 143 -20.25 11.74 -14.38
N VAL A 144 -21.55 11.89 -14.16
CA VAL A 144 -22.38 10.86 -13.53
C VAL A 144 -23.11 10.09 -14.62
N MET A 145 -22.96 8.76 -14.64
CA MET A 145 -23.73 7.88 -15.50
C MET A 145 -24.51 6.90 -14.63
N MET A 146 -25.83 6.90 -14.77
CA MET A 146 -26.72 5.98 -14.07
C MET A 146 -27.17 4.86 -15.02
N ILE A 147 -26.88 3.62 -14.65
CA ILE A 147 -27.32 2.42 -15.39
C ILE A 147 -28.32 1.68 -14.51
N ALA A 148 -29.58 1.69 -14.91
CA ALA A 148 -30.65 1.00 -14.20
C ALA A 148 -30.94 -0.35 -14.88
N ILE A 149 -30.77 -1.45 -14.15
CA ILE A 149 -31.06 -2.81 -14.62
C ILE A 149 -32.23 -3.35 -13.82
N SER A 150 -33.38 -3.51 -14.46
CA SER A 150 -34.63 -3.92 -13.82
C SER A 150 -35.12 -5.30 -14.28
N GLU A 151 -34.60 -5.80 -15.40
CA GLU A 151 -35.08 -7.02 -16.04
C GLU A 151 -33.88 -7.91 -16.41
N TYR A 152 -34.04 -9.21 -16.16
CA TYR A 152 -33.05 -10.22 -16.46
C TYR A 152 -33.66 -11.27 -17.40
N ASN A 153 -32.82 -11.91 -18.22
CA ASN A 153 -33.27 -12.95 -19.14
C ASN A 153 -33.85 -14.15 -18.37
N GLU A 154 -34.93 -14.71 -18.89
CA GLU A 154 -35.54 -15.94 -18.36
C GLU A 154 -34.52 -17.09 -18.42
N GLY A 155 -34.25 -17.71 -17.27
CA GLY A 155 -33.25 -18.78 -17.10
C GLY A 155 -32.14 -18.46 -16.09
N LEU A 156 -32.07 -17.22 -15.59
CA LEU A 156 -31.23 -16.85 -14.46
C LEU A 156 -32.04 -16.89 -13.16
N GLU A 157 -31.44 -17.27 -12.02
CA GLU A 157 -32.08 -17.34 -10.69
C GLU A 157 -32.54 -15.97 -10.14
N TRP A 158 -32.37 -14.89 -10.89
CA TRP A 158 -32.57 -13.52 -10.42
C TRP A 158 -33.92 -12.99 -10.85
N GLU A 159 -34.76 -12.66 -9.87
CA GLU A 159 -36.05 -12.02 -10.10
C GLU A 159 -35.87 -10.57 -10.60
N SER A 160 -36.70 -10.18 -11.57
CA SER A 160 -36.74 -8.80 -12.06
C SER A 160 -37.11 -7.81 -10.95
N LEU A 161 -36.35 -6.71 -10.87
CA LEU A 161 -36.48 -5.70 -9.83
C LEU A 161 -37.44 -4.59 -10.28
N LYS A 162 -38.74 -4.77 -10.03
CA LYS A 162 -39.81 -3.83 -10.45
C LYS A 162 -39.61 -2.41 -9.91
N ASN A 163 -39.16 -2.29 -8.66
CA ASN A 163 -38.96 -1.01 -7.99
C ASN A 163 -37.90 -0.13 -8.67
N VAL A 164 -36.98 -0.72 -9.43
CA VAL A 164 -35.96 0.03 -10.17
C VAL A 164 -36.61 0.93 -11.22
N LYS A 165 -37.64 0.43 -11.94
CA LYS A 165 -38.37 1.22 -12.94
C LYS A 165 -39.25 2.30 -12.30
N ASP A 166 -39.86 1.99 -11.16
CA ASP A 166 -40.96 2.80 -10.63
C ASP A 166 -40.50 3.85 -9.60
N LYS A 167 -39.51 3.52 -8.77
CA LYS A 167 -39.17 4.32 -7.58
C LYS A 167 -37.69 4.73 -7.55
N ASP A 168 -36.78 3.80 -7.82
CA ASP A 168 -35.37 4.02 -7.52
C ASP A 168 -34.73 5.00 -8.51
N ILE A 169 -35.02 4.87 -9.81
CA ILE A 169 -34.55 5.83 -10.84
C ILE A 169 -34.97 7.26 -10.48
N THR A 170 -36.23 7.46 -10.08
CA THR A 170 -36.76 8.78 -9.72
C THR A 170 -36.06 9.37 -8.50
N ASN A 171 -35.82 8.55 -7.47
CA ASN A 171 -35.11 8.99 -6.27
C ASN A 171 -33.66 9.35 -6.56
N PHE A 172 -32.95 8.52 -7.33
CA PHE A 172 -31.56 8.80 -7.69
C PHE A 172 -31.44 10.01 -8.60
N LYS A 173 -32.33 10.17 -9.58
CA LYS A 173 -32.38 11.37 -10.41
C LYS A 173 -32.54 12.63 -9.56
N LYS A 174 -33.48 12.62 -8.62
CA LYS A 174 -33.69 13.72 -7.68
C LYS A 174 -32.44 14.03 -6.85
N LEU A 175 -31.81 12.99 -6.28
CA LEU A 175 -30.58 13.14 -5.49
C LEU A 175 -29.46 13.79 -6.32
N PHE A 176 -29.23 13.30 -7.54
CA PHE A 176 -28.12 13.78 -8.38
C PHE A 176 -28.37 15.18 -8.96
N GLU A 177 -29.58 15.48 -9.42
CA GLU A 177 -29.95 16.79 -9.98
C GLU A 177 -30.17 17.85 -8.88
N GLU A 178 -31.00 17.56 -7.89
CA GLU A 178 -31.47 18.57 -6.93
C GLU A 178 -30.53 18.75 -5.75
N GLU A 179 -30.01 17.67 -5.16
CA GLU A 179 -29.18 17.76 -3.96
C GLU A 179 -27.71 17.92 -4.29
N LEU A 180 -27.21 17.10 -5.24
CA LEU A 180 -25.80 17.07 -5.60
C LEU A 180 -25.44 18.01 -6.77
N LYS A 181 -26.42 18.63 -7.43
CA LYS A 181 -26.27 19.65 -8.49
C LYS A 181 -25.44 19.18 -9.69
N TYR A 182 -25.60 17.93 -10.10
CA TYR A 182 -25.02 17.41 -11.33
C TYR A 182 -25.95 17.62 -12.53
N ASP A 183 -25.37 17.90 -13.69
CA ASP A 183 -26.06 17.78 -14.97
C ASP A 183 -26.26 16.29 -15.25
N PHE A 184 -27.53 15.88 -15.38
CA PHE A 184 -27.96 14.49 -15.49
C PHE A 184 -28.63 14.22 -16.83
#